data_AF-A0AA38F9Q9-F1
#
_entry.id   AF-A0AA38F9Q9-F1
#
_cell.length_a   1.000
_cell.length_b   1.000
_cell.length_c   1.000
_cell.angle_alpha   90.00
_cell.angle_beta   90.00
_cell.angle_gamma   90.00
#
_symmetry.space_group_name_H-M   'P 1'
#
loop_
_entity.id
_entity.type
_entity.pdbx_description
1 polymer ?
#
loop_
_entity_poly.entity_id
_entity_poly.type
_entity_poly.pdbx_seq_one_letter_code
_entity_poly.pdbx_strand_id
1 'polypeptide(L)'
;WDPSLANVLPQYMKIVYKVFYETVDENARDTKKTQGRDMHDYIRKAWEVYIDSMMREAEWINVGYIPTLREYLDNGKVSSGIRITVLPSILLLDALLTEKVLSEIDYPSRFEELLGLTFRLRGDLKTFK
;
A
#
# COMPACT_ATOMS: atom_id res chain seq x y z
N TRP A 1 12.27 6.61 7.25
CA TRP A 1 11.92 7.23 5.96
C TRP A 1 13.02 8.23 5.62
N ASP A 2 14.05 7.74 4.93
CA ASP A 2 15.28 8.51 4.64
C ASP A 2 15.75 8.12 3.23
N PRO A 3 15.98 9.08 2.32
CA PRO A 3 16.41 8.79 0.95
C PRO A 3 17.89 8.38 0.84
N SER A 4 18.66 8.32 1.93
CA SER A 4 20.10 8.00 1.90
C SER A 4 20.43 6.70 1.13
N LEU A 5 19.58 5.68 1.25
CA LEU A 5 19.74 4.39 0.57
C LEU A 5 19.35 4.43 -0.92
N ALA A 6 18.71 5.49 -1.41
CA ALA A 6 18.36 5.59 -2.83
C ALA A 6 19.60 5.62 -3.73
N ASN A 7 20.75 6.07 -3.20
CA ASN A 7 21.99 6.18 -3.96
C ASN A 7 22.55 4.83 -4.43
N VAL A 8 22.23 3.73 -3.75
CA VAL A 8 22.68 2.38 -4.12
C VAL A 8 21.81 1.72 -5.20
N LEU A 9 20.65 2.29 -5.53
CA LEU A 9 19.74 1.74 -6.52
C LEU A 9 20.24 1.95 -7.97
N PRO A 10 19.85 1.09 -8.92
CA PRO A 10 20.03 1.36 -10.35
C PRO A 10 19.37 2.69 -10.77
N GLN A 11 19.92 3.37 -11.78
CA GLN A 11 19.48 4.72 -12.18
C GLN A 11 17.97 4.83 -12.43
N TYR A 12 17.36 3.82 -13.07
CA TYR A 12 15.92 3.83 -13.34
C TYR A 12 15.08 3.73 -12.06
N MET A 13 15.54 2.98 -11.06
CA MET A 13 14.87 2.86 -9.75
C MET A 13 15.03 4.12 -8.91
N LYS A 14 16.14 4.87 -9.05
CA LYS A 14 16.31 6.15 -8.35
C LYS A 14 15.21 7.14 -8.69
N ILE A 15 14.81 7.21 -9.96
CA ILE A 15 13.75 8.10 -10.42
C ILE A 15 12.41 7.68 -9.80
N VAL A 16 12.07 6.39 -9.86
CA VAL A 16 10.83 5.86 -9.27
C VAL A 16 10.79 6.07 -7.76
N TYR A 17 11.90 5.77 -7.06
CA TYR A 17 12.00 5.98 -5.62
C TYR A 17 11.85 7.45 -5.24
N LYS A 18 12.44 8.37 -6.00
CA LYS A 18 12.31 9.81 -5.74
C LYS A 18 10.84 10.26 -5.83
N VAL A 19 10.15 9.90 -6.91
CA VAL A 19 8.72 10.23 -7.09
C VAL A 19 7.88 9.64 -5.96
N PHE A 20 8.12 8.37 -5.62
CA PHE A 20 7.48 7.71 -4.50
C PHE A 20 7.70 8.44 -3.18
N TYR A 21 8.96 8.78 -2.89
CA TYR A 21 9.36 9.48 -1.66
C TYR A 21 8.63 10.83 -1.53
N GLU A 22 8.68 11.63 -2.59
CA GLU A 22 8.06 12.96 -2.67
C GLU A 22 6.53 12.86 -2.54
N THR A 23 5.91 11.85 -3.17
CA THR A 23 4.45 11.64 -3.13
C THR A 23 3.96 11.30 -1.72
N VAL A 24 4.68 10.45 -0.98
CA VAL A 24 4.29 10.11 0.39
C VAL A 24 4.47 11.30 1.33
N ASP A 25 5.53 12.08 1.17
CA ASP A 25 5.75 13.30 1.95
C ASP A 25 4.70 14.38 1.61
N GLU A 26 4.29 14.51 0.35
CA GLU A 26 3.16 15.35 -0.09
C GLU A 26 1.85 14.92 0.56
N ASN A 27 1.49 13.63 0.44
CA ASN A 27 0.29 13.08 1.06
C ASN A 27 0.27 13.31 2.57
N ALA A 28 1.40 13.11 3.25
CA ALA A 28 1.50 13.35 4.70
C ALA A 28 1.30 14.83 5.06
N ARG A 29 1.85 15.75 4.27
CA ARG A 29 1.66 17.20 4.49
C ARG A 29 0.20 17.61 4.29
N ASP A 30 -0.46 17.11 3.25
CA ASP A 30 -1.83 17.51 2.93
C ASP A 30 -2.84 16.85 3.87
N THR A 31 -2.67 15.57 4.17
CA THR A 31 -3.51 14.89 5.16
C THR A 31 -3.34 15.47 6.56
N LYS A 32 -2.15 15.97 6.93
CA LYS A 32 -1.96 16.69 8.19
C LYS A 32 -2.80 17.98 8.27
N LYS A 33 -2.95 18.71 7.17
CA LYS A 33 -3.80 19.91 7.13
C LYS A 33 -5.28 19.53 7.30
N THR A 34 -5.74 18.48 6.63
CA THR A 34 -7.14 18.04 6.67
C THR A 34 -7.50 17.37 7.99
N GLN A 35 -6.66 16.46 8.48
CA GLN A 35 -6.92 15.66 9.68
C GLN A 35 -6.50 16.37 10.98
N GLY A 36 -5.81 17.52 10.89
CA GLY A 36 -5.34 18.29 12.05
C GLY A 36 -4.28 17.58 12.90
N ARG A 37 -3.74 16.44 12.44
CA ARG A 37 -2.77 15.61 13.16
C ARG A 37 -1.81 14.93 12.19
N ASP A 38 -0.65 14.49 12.70
CA ASP A 38 0.35 13.84 11.87
C ASP A 38 -0.11 12.44 11.41
N MET A 39 -0.16 12.23 10.10
CA MET A 39 -0.54 10.96 9.46
C MET A 39 0.62 10.31 8.70
N HIS A 40 1.85 10.85 8.79
CA HIS A 40 3.01 10.36 8.03
C HIS A 40 3.29 8.89 8.30
N ASP A 41 3.38 8.51 9.58
CA ASP A 41 3.61 7.13 10.00
C ASP A 41 2.51 6.18 9.52
N TYR A 42 1.26 6.65 9.48
CA TYR A 42 0.12 5.85 9.06
C TYR A 42 0.18 5.54 7.56
N ILE A 43 0.46 6.55 6.74
CA ILE A 43 0.63 6.42 5.29
C ILE A 43 1.88 5.60 4.97
N ARG A 44 3.00 5.87 5.64
CA ARG A 44 4.26 5.14 5.44
C ARG A 44 4.09 3.65 5.72
N LYS A 45 3.45 3.27 6.84
CA LYS A 45 3.18 1.86 7.16
C LYS A 45 2.34 1.17 6.08
N ALA A 46 1.44 1.89 5.42
CA ALA A 46 0.68 1.32 4.30
C ALA A 46 1.56 0.94 3.11
N TRP A 47 2.54 1.78 2.81
CA TRP A 47 3.52 1.49 1.77
C TRP A 47 4.51 0.39 2.16
N GLU A 48 4.99 0.38 3.41
CA GLU A 48 5.87 -0.69 3.91
C GLU A 48 5.19 -2.07 3.75
N VAL A 49 3.95 -2.20 4.23
CA VAL A 49 3.16 -3.44 4.12
C VAL A 49 2.91 -3.85 2.66
N TYR A 50 2.65 -2.89 1.77
CA TYR A 50 2.51 -3.15 0.34
C TYR A 50 3.82 -3.65 -0.29
N ILE A 51 4.94 -2.97 -0.04
CA ILE A 51 6.24 -3.33 -0.60
C ILE A 51 6.67 -4.72 -0.11
N ASP A 52 6.46 -5.03 1.18
CA ASP A 52 6.75 -6.36 1.74
C ASP A 52 5.92 -7.45 1.03
N SER A 53 4.64 -7.18 0.74
CA SER A 53 3.79 -8.14 0.02
C SER A 53 4.24 -8.34 -1.44
N MET A 54 4.71 -7.29 -2.11
CA MET A 54 5.28 -7.38 -3.46
C MET A 54 6.62 -8.14 -3.46
N MET A 55 7.46 -7.92 -2.45
CA MET A 55 8.71 -8.65 -2.26
C MET A 55 8.45 -10.15 -2.06
N ARG A 56 7.42 -10.52 -1.29
CA ARG A 56 7.02 -11.92 -1.14
C ARG A 56 6.62 -12.57 -2.47
N GLU A 57 5.87 -11.88 -3.32
CA GLU A 57 5.55 -12.41 -4.65
C GLU A 57 6.80 -12.55 -5.52
N ALA A 58 7.72 -11.59 -5.46
CA ALA A 58 9.00 -11.66 -6.17
C ALA A 58 9.85 -12.85 -5.70
N GLU A 59 9.90 -13.13 -4.40
CA GLU A 59 10.56 -14.31 -3.83
C GLU A 59 9.94 -15.62 -4.35
N TRP A 60 8.60 -15.72 -4.34
CA TRP A 60 7.89 -16.88 -4.88
C TRP A 60 8.23 -17.11 -6.36
N ILE A 61 8.20 -16.05 -7.16
CA ILE A 61 8.55 -16.11 -8.59
C ILE A 61 10.00 -16.57 -8.77
N ASN A 62 10.95 -15.99 -8.01
CA ASN A 62 12.37 -16.27 -8.14
C ASN A 62 12.72 -17.75 -7.88
N VAL A 63 12.01 -18.41 -6.95
CA VAL A 63 12.26 -19.82 -6.62
C VAL A 63 11.26 -20.78 -7.29
N GLY A 64 10.33 -20.27 -8.10
CA GLY A 64 9.27 -21.06 -8.73
C GLY A 64 8.28 -21.67 -7.73
N TYR A 65 8.10 -21.05 -6.56
CA TYR A 65 7.15 -21.52 -5.56
C TYR A 65 5.71 -21.23 -5.98
N ILE A 66 4.85 -22.24 -5.90
CA ILE A 66 3.41 -22.11 -6.15
C ILE A 66 2.71 -22.13 -4.78
N PRO A 67 2.25 -20.98 -4.27
CA PRO A 67 1.54 -20.91 -3.00
C PRO A 67 0.19 -21.63 -3.07
N THR A 68 -0.34 -22.00 -1.91
CA THR A 68 -1.75 -22.41 -1.82
C THR A 68 -2.66 -21.22 -2.14
N LEU A 69 -3.91 -21.46 -2.56
CA LEU A 69 -4.86 -20.37 -2.83
C LEU A 69 -5.04 -19.44 -1.61
N ARG A 70 -5.05 -19.99 -0.39
CA ARG A 70 -5.18 -19.19 0.83
C ARG A 70 -3.96 -18.28 1.01
N GLU A 71 -2.75 -18.85 0.96
CA GLU A 71 -1.51 -18.09 1.10
C GLU A 71 -1.37 -17.01 0.03
N TYR A 72 -1.71 -17.36 -1.22
CA TYR A 72 -1.76 -16.43 -2.34
C TYR A 72 -2.72 -15.27 -2.10
N LEU A 73 -3.95 -15.54 -1.66
CA LEU A 73 -4.95 -14.49 -1.42
C LEU A 73 -4.64 -13.63 -0.19
N ASP A 74 -4.04 -14.21 0.84
CA ASP A 74 -3.66 -13.49 2.06
C ASP A 74 -2.56 -12.45 1.78
N ASN A 75 -1.58 -12.78 0.93
CA ASN A 75 -0.63 -11.80 0.42
C ASN A 75 -1.25 -10.91 -0.67
N GLY A 76 -2.02 -11.53 -1.57
CA GLY A 76 -2.61 -10.97 -2.77
C GLY A 76 -3.57 -9.80 -2.51
N LYS A 77 -4.33 -9.84 -1.42
CA LYS A 77 -5.22 -8.73 -1.03
C LYS A 77 -4.43 -7.45 -0.74
N VAL A 78 -3.23 -7.58 -0.16
CA VAL A 78 -2.31 -6.47 0.12
C VAL A 78 -1.54 -6.06 -1.14
N SER A 79 -0.95 -7.02 -1.85
CA SER A 79 -0.14 -6.77 -3.06
C SER A 79 -0.95 -6.24 -4.24
N SER A 80 -2.28 -6.33 -4.16
CA SER A 80 -3.20 -5.67 -5.10
C SER A 80 -3.00 -4.15 -5.17
N GLY A 81 -2.41 -3.54 -4.13
CA GLY A 81 -2.11 -2.11 -4.08
C GLY A 81 -3.34 -1.21 -3.89
N ILE A 82 -4.52 -1.78 -3.63
CA ILE A 82 -5.72 -0.96 -3.50
C ILE A 82 -5.62 0.00 -2.32
N ARG A 83 -5.12 -0.46 -1.16
CA ARG A 83 -5.02 0.34 0.06
C ARG A 83 -4.19 1.60 -0.12
N ILE A 84 -2.97 1.48 -0.66
CA ILE A 84 -2.08 2.62 -0.92
C ILE A 84 -2.66 3.61 -1.94
N THR A 85 -3.61 3.16 -2.78
CA THR A 85 -4.31 3.99 -3.77
C THR A 85 -5.48 4.75 -3.14
N VAL A 86 -6.29 4.10 -2.30
CA VAL A 86 -7.50 4.72 -1.73
C VAL A 86 -7.25 5.49 -0.43
N LEU A 87 -6.26 5.09 0.37
CA LEU A 87 -6.04 5.65 1.70
C LEU A 87 -5.78 7.18 1.68
N PRO A 88 -4.90 7.73 0.82
CA PRO A 88 -4.71 9.18 0.76
C PRO A 88 -6.02 9.94 0.48
N SER A 89 -6.85 9.43 -0.43
CA SER A 89 -8.15 10.02 -0.76
C SER A 89 -9.12 10.01 0.42
N ILE A 90 -9.15 8.94 1.21
CA ILE A 90 -9.96 8.85 2.43
C ILE A 90 -9.49 9.89 3.45
N LEU A 91 -8.17 10.00 3.67
CA LEU A 91 -7.59 10.94 4.63
C LEU A 91 -7.73 12.42 4.21
N LEU A 92 -8.01 12.68 2.92
CA LEU A 92 -8.25 14.02 2.39
C LEU A 92 -9.73 14.41 2.36
N LEU A 93 -10.64 13.54 2.81
CA LEU A 93 -12.04 13.91 3.01
C LEU A 93 -12.15 15.06 4.02
N ASP A 94 -13.07 16.00 3.77
CA ASP A 94 -13.35 17.15 4.63
C ASP A 94 -14.10 16.74 5.93
N ALA A 95 -13.48 15.82 6.67
CA ALA A 95 -13.96 15.27 7.91
C ALA A 95 -12.76 14.74 8.73
N LEU A 96 -12.79 14.97 10.04
CA LEU A 96 -11.81 14.41 10.96
C LEU A 96 -12.11 12.92 11.18
N LEU A 97 -11.19 12.07 10.74
CA LEU A 97 -11.28 10.63 10.91
C LEU A 97 -10.66 10.23 12.24
N THR A 98 -11.52 9.84 13.19
CA THR A 98 -11.08 9.27 14.47
C THR A 98 -10.41 7.92 14.27
N GLU A 99 -9.57 7.51 15.22
CA GLU A 99 -8.99 6.14 15.23
C GLU A 99 -10.06 5.05 15.13
N LYS A 100 -11.22 5.26 15.75
CA LYS A 100 -12.35 4.33 15.67
C LYS A 100 -12.83 4.18 14.22
N VAL A 101 -13.06 5.29 13.52
CA VAL A 101 -13.50 5.26 12.12
C VAL A 101 -12.45 4.60 11.23
N LEU A 102 -11.17 4.97 11.40
CA LEU A 102 -10.06 4.36 10.66
C LEU A 102 -9.99 2.84 10.88
N SER A 103 -10.20 2.37 12.11
CA SER A 103 -10.20 0.93 12.42
C SER A 103 -11.37 0.16 11.79
N GLU A 104 -12.45 0.84 11.41
CA GLU A 104 -13.62 0.25 10.75
C GLU A 104 -13.50 0.20 9.22
N ILE A 105 -12.67 1.07 8.63
CA ILE A 105 -12.58 1.25 7.15
C ILE A 105 -11.21 0.97 6.54
N ASP A 106 -10.12 1.07 7.30
CA ASP A 106 -8.76 0.80 6.82
C ASP A 106 -8.21 -0.50 7.44
N TYR A 107 -7.04 -0.93 6.99
CA TYR A 107 -6.39 -2.15 7.43
C TYR A 107 -6.22 -2.22 8.97
N PRO A 108 -6.53 -3.36 9.61
CA PRO A 108 -6.97 -4.64 9.03
C PRO A 108 -8.50 -4.86 9.11
N SER A 109 -9.31 -3.85 8.79
CA SER A 109 -10.77 -3.98 8.79
C SER A 109 -11.27 -4.98 7.75
N ARG A 110 -12.44 -5.57 8.02
CA ARG A 110 -13.14 -6.43 7.07
C ARG A 110 -13.51 -5.70 5.78
N PHE A 111 -13.73 -4.38 5.84
CA PHE A 111 -14.02 -3.58 4.66
C PHE A 111 -12.81 -3.53 3.72
N GLU A 112 -11.64 -3.19 4.25
CA GLU A 112 -10.39 -3.14 3.49
C GLU A 112 -10.01 -4.53 2.94
N GLU A 113 -10.17 -5.58 3.74
CA GLU A 113 -9.92 -6.96 3.30
C GLU A 113 -10.76 -7.36 2.09
N LEU A 114 -12.08 -7.12 2.13
CA LEU A 114 -12.97 -7.45 1.02
C LEU A 114 -12.67 -6.62 -0.23
N LEU A 115 -12.28 -5.36 -0.05
CA LEU A 115 -11.84 -4.48 -1.14
C LEU A 115 -10.57 -5.03 -1.81
N GLY A 116 -9.56 -5.41 -1.02
CA GLY A 116 -8.32 -6.03 -1.49
C GLY A 116 -8.55 -7.33 -2.24
N LEU A 117 -9.37 -8.23 -1.68
CA LEU A 117 -9.71 -9.51 -2.31
C LEU A 117 -10.45 -9.30 -3.64
N THR A 118 -11.40 -8.36 -3.68
CA THR A 118 -12.13 -8.04 -4.93
C THR A 118 -11.18 -7.53 -6.00
N PHE A 119 -10.23 -6.65 -5.64
CA PHE A 119 -9.27 -6.10 -6.58
C PHE A 119 -8.30 -7.16 -7.10
N ARG A 120 -7.75 -8.00 -6.21
CA ARG A 120 -6.89 -9.14 -6.56
C ARG A 120 -7.59 -10.08 -7.53
N LEU A 121 -8.76 -10.60 -7.16
CA LEU A 121 -9.48 -11.59 -7.97
C LEU A 121 -9.92 -11.01 -9.32
N ARG A 122 -10.37 -9.76 -9.35
CA ARG A 122 -10.77 -9.10 -10.60
C ARG A 122 -9.58 -8.89 -11.53
N GLY A 123 -8.42 -8.51 -10.99
CA GLY A 123 -7.16 -8.43 -11.74
C GLY A 123 -6.81 -9.78 -12.36
N ASP A 124 -6.79 -10.83 -11.53
CA ASP A 124 -6.43 -12.19 -11.96
C ASP A 124 -7.30 -12.69 -13.09
N LEU A 125 -8.62 -12.56 -12.98
CA LEU A 125 -9.57 -12.98 -14.01
C LEU A 125 -9.32 -12.31 -15.37
N LYS A 126 -8.64 -11.16 -15.40
CA LYS A 126 -8.33 -10.41 -16.63
C LYS A 126 -6.90 -10.63 -17.14
N THR A 127 -5.93 -10.85 -16.27
CA THR A 127 -4.50 -10.78 -16.64
C THR A 127 -3.72 -12.08 -16.44
N PHE A 128 -4.34 -13.15 -15.93
CA PHE A 128 -3.64 -14.42 -15.70
C PHE A 128 -3.14 -15.12 -16.98
N LYS A 129 -3.80 -14.91 -18.12
CA LYS A 129 -3.44 -15.52 -19.41
C LYS A 129 -2.30 -14.76 -20.08
#